data_AF-A0A1V5T2M3-F1
#
_entry.id   AF-A0A1V5T2M3-F1
#
_cell.length_a   1.000
_cell.length_b   1.000
_cell.length_c   1.000
_cell.angle_alpha   90.00
_cell.angle_beta   90.00
_cell.angle_gamma   90.00
#
_symmetry.space_group_name_H-M   'P 1'
#
loop_
_entity.id
_entity.type
_entity.pdbx_description
1 polymer ?
#
loop_
_entity_poly.entity_id
_entity_poly.type
_entity_poly.pdbx_seq_one_letter_code
_entity_poly.pdbx_strand_id
1 'polypeptide(L)'
;MSTSTFIPKPHTPFQWEKQISAEETIEKQDYLKRVLRGRGLFYRWHDANMSWLEGIFARGGAELADVIEAAQAAGARFDGWDEMFRFDIWRSAFEKCGIDPSVYLFERPEDYLFPWDPLRCGPSRKFLIDERRKSRELLQTEDCTAGICSACGLCDPSLRNLPLADLHQNPLLQDAPKDVEKAESIKFRLKYSKTGGAAFLGGIETADIWRIALRASGLRAAYSSGYHPRIKVSVGSALPVGMESECEFVDIELLSNEFEEDILNLLNERLPQGFRVEEVSLLPPGAASIEKSVEAVRYEVLLPWLSRGELEAGASRLRSNEPVFYVKKKGDRERAIDLKEQIAELDVLGDGAISVTIRSSEAVLRPSHVISALYGAGDELLSRALVRKLELISK
;
A
#
# COMPACT_ATOMS: atom_id res chain seq x y z
N MET A 1 -29.94 -12.44 -9.70
CA MET A 1 -28.91 -13.35 -10.26
C MET A 1 -27.83 -12.51 -10.93
N SER A 2 -26.57 -12.89 -10.76
CA SER A 2 -25.43 -12.22 -11.40
C SER A 2 -24.66 -13.21 -12.26
N THR A 3 -24.12 -12.77 -13.39
CA THR A 3 -23.17 -13.57 -14.18
C THR A 3 -21.93 -12.74 -14.51
N SER A 4 -20.77 -13.36 -14.38
CA SER A 4 -19.48 -12.80 -14.80
C SER A 4 -18.94 -13.54 -16.02
N THR A 5 -18.15 -12.84 -16.81
CA THR A 5 -17.37 -13.44 -17.89
C THR A 5 -16.20 -14.20 -17.26
N PHE A 6 -15.87 -15.37 -17.79
CA PHE A 6 -14.71 -16.12 -17.33
C PHE A 6 -13.41 -15.36 -17.65
N ILE A 7 -12.59 -15.12 -16.62
CA ILE A 7 -11.26 -14.50 -16.73
C ILE A 7 -10.20 -15.53 -16.32
N PRO A 8 -9.25 -15.86 -17.20
CA PRO A 8 -8.19 -16.83 -16.95
C PRO A 8 -7.10 -16.21 -16.06
N LYS A 9 -7.29 -16.35 -14.76
CA LYS A 9 -6.40 -15.78 -13.74
C LYS A 9 -5.07 -16.55 -13.64
N PRO A 10 -3.95 -15.86 -13.34
CA PRO A 10 -2.65 -16.48 -13.19
C PRO A 10 -2.63 -17.44 -12.00
N HIS A 11 -1.74 -18.44 -12.04
CA HIS A 11 -1.59 -19.48 -11.02
C HIS A 11 -2.84 -20.36 -10.80
N THR A 12 -3.72 -20.44 -11.79
CA THR A 12 -4.90 -21.30 -11.76
C THR A 12 -4.82 -22.38 -12.85
N PRO A 13 -5.52 -23.52 -12.69
CA PRO A 13 -5.60 -24.54 -13.75
C PRO A 13 -6.19 -24.01 -15.07
N PHE A 14 -6.92 -22.90 -15.01
CA PHE A 14 -7.59 -22.31 -16.15
C PHE A 14 -6.81 -21.16 -16.82
N GLN A 15 -5.57 -20.89 -16.40
CA GLN A 15 -4.74 -19.83 -17.01
C GLN A 15 -4.45 -20.07 -18.51
N TRP A 16 -4.52 -21.33 -18.94
CA TRP A 16 -4.37 -21.74 -20.35
C TRP A 16 -5.68 -21.72 -21.16
N GLU A 17 -6.84 -21.56 -20.51
CA GLU A 17 -8.13 -21.64 -21.21
C GLU A 17 -8.42 -20.37 -22.00
N LYS A 18 -9.19 -20.52 -23.09
CA LYS A 18 -9.64 -19.39 -23.88
C LYS A 18 -10.58 -18.49 -23.06
N GLN A 19 -10.43 -17.18 -23.23
CA GLN A 19 -11.48 -16.22 -22.91
C GLN A 19 -12.24 -15.86 -24.19
N ILE A 20 -13.58 -15.90 -24.14
CA ILE A 20 -14.41 -15.51 -25.28
C ILE A 20 -14.26 -14.01 -25.59
N SER A 21 -14.53 -13.59 -26.83
CA SER A 21 -14.36 -12.19 -27.21
C SER A 21 -15.42 -11.29 -26.55
N ALA A 22 -15.23 -9.97 -26.63
CA ALA A 22 -16.21 -9.02 -26.12
C ALA A 22 -17.55 -9.15 -26.87
N GLU A 23 -17.50 -9.40 -28.18
CA GLU A 23 -18.68 -9.60 -29.04
C GLU A 23 -19.45 -10.87 -28.64
N GLU A 24 -18.74 -11.99 -28.47
CA GLU A 24 -19.35 -13.24 -28.03
C GLU A 24 -19.92 -13.12 -26.60
N THR A 25 -19.25 -12.36 -25.73
CA THR A 25 -19.74 -12.03 -24.39
C THR A 25 -21.06 -11.27 -24.46
N ILE A 26 -21.15 -10.21 -25.28
CA ILE A 26 -22.36 -9.40 -25.46
C ILE A 26 -23.50 -10.25 -26.00
N GLU A 27 -23.24 -11.10 -27.00
CA GLU A 27 -24.24 -11.99 -27.58
C GLU A 27 -24.86 -12.93 -26.52
N LYS A 28 -24.02 -13.56 -25.71
CA LYS A 28 -24.47 -14.45 -24.62
C LYS A 28 -25.21 -13.68 -23.52
N GLN A 29 -24.72 -12.50 -23.15
CA GLN A 29 -25.40 -11.64 -22.17
C GLN A 29 -26.78 -11.20 -22.68
N ASP A 30 -26.91 -10.84 -23.95
CA ASP A 30 -28.19 -10.45 -24.53
C ASP A 30 -29.16 -11.62 -24.63
N TYR A 31 -28.66 -12.83 -24.93
CA TYR A 31 -29.45 -14.05 -24.80
C TYR A 31 -29.98 -14.24 -23.37
N LEU A 32 -29.11 -14.11 -22.35
CA LEU A 32 -29.48 -14.22 -20.94
C LEU A 32 -30.49 -13.15 -20.51
N LYS A 33 -30.32 -11.88 -20.93
CA LYS A 33 -31.28 -10.79 -20.70
C LYS A 33 -32.66 -11.07 -21.32
N ARG A 34 -32.73 -11.84 -22.41
CA ARG A 34 -34.00 -12.24 -23.03
C ARG A 34 -34.68 -13.37 -22.27
N VAL A 35 -33.92 -14.40 -21.86
CA VAL A 35 -34.47 -15.60 -21.21
C VAL A 35 -34.79 -15.36 -19.74
N LEU A 36 -33.97 -14.59 -19.03
CA LEU A 36 -34.09 -14.34 -17.59
C LEU A 36 -35.02 -13.17 -17.30
N ARG A 37 -36.23 -13.20 -17.85
CA ARG A 37 -37.28 -12.21 -17.62
C ARG A 37 -38.39 -12.82 -16.77
N GLY A 38 -38.74 -12.18 -15.66
CA GLY A 38 -39.81 -12.63 -14.78
C GLY A 38 -40.02 -11.73 -13.58
N ARG A 39 -41.19 -11.81 -12.96
CA ARG A 39 -41.52 -11.01 -11.78
C ARG A 39 -40.60 -11.43 -10.62
N GLY A 40 -39.85 -10.47 -10.07
CA GLY A 40 -38.87 -10.72 -9.00
C GLY A 40 -37.48 -11.17 -9.47
N LEU A 41 -37.23 -11.28 -10.77
CA LEU A 41 -35.90 -11.58 -11.31
C LEU A 41 -35.15 -10.30 -11.67
N PHE A 42 -34.07 -10.04 -10.95
CA PHE A 42 -33.10 -8.99 -11.28
C PHE A 42 -31.82 -9.65 -11.78
N TYR A 43 -31.49 -9.42 -13.06
CA TYR A 43 -30.27 -9.91 -13.68
C TYR A 43 -29.22 -8.80 -13.70
N ARG A 44 -28.04 -9.08 -13.12
CA ARG A 44 -26.85 -8.23 -13.17
C ARG A 44 -25.77 -8.94 -13.98
N TRP A 45 -24.98 -8.19 -14.73
CA TRP A 45 -23.87 -8.71 -15.51
C TRP A 45 -22.70 -7.72 -15.44
N HIS A 46 -21.49 -8.21 -15.68
CA HIS A 46 -20.30 -7.38 -15.81
C HIS A 46 -20.16 -6.85 -17.23
N ASP A 47 -19.61 -5.65 -17.38
CA ASP A 47 -19.33 -5.07 -18.69
C ASP A 47 -18.36 -5.95 -19.51
N ALA A 48 -18.68 -6.14 -20.79
CA ALA A 48 -17.93 -7.03 -21.67
C ALA A 48 -16.55 -6.48 -22.03
N ASN A 49 -16.43 -5.17 -22.21
CA ASN A 49 -15.18 -4.50 -22.54
C ASN A 49 -14.25 -4.42 -21.31
N MET A 50 -14.82 -4.22 -20.13
CA MET A 50 -14.08 -4.36 -18.87
C MET A 50 -13.55 -5.78 -18.69
N SER A 51 -14.41 -6.79 -18.87
CA SER A 51 -14.01 -8.21 -18.80
C SER A 51 -12.89 -8.52 -19.81
N TRP A 52 -12.95 -7.94 -21.00
CA TRP A 52 -11.92 -8.08 -22.03
C TRP A 52 -10.57 -7.51 -21.56
N LEU A 53 -10.56 -6.31 -20.97
CA LEU A 53 -9.34 -5.73 -20.37
C LEU A 53 -8.80 -6.56 -19.21
N GLU A 54 -9.67 -7.03 -18.31
CA GLU A 54 -9.27 -7.90 -17.21
C GLU A 54 -8.60 -9.18 -17.70
N GLY A 55 -9.09 -9.75 -18.82
CA GLY A 55 -8.51 -10.91 -19.48
C GLY A 55 -7.10 -10.68 -19.98
N ILE A 56 -6.88 -9.53 -20.59
CA ILE A 56 -5.58 -9.12 -21.11
C ILE A 56 -4.59 -8.93 -19.96
N PHE A 57 -4.94 -8.11 -18.97
CA PHE A 57 -4.04 -7.81 -17.85
C PHE A 57 -3.85 -8.99 -16.89
N ALA A 58 -4.81 -9.91 -16.78
CA ALA A 58 -4.62 -11.15 -16.02
C ALA A 58 -3.53 -12.04 -16.62
N ARG A 59 -3.24 -11.92 -17.92
CA ARG A 59 -2.22 -12.71 -18.63
C ARG A 59 -1.08 -11.90 -19.21
N GLY A 60 -1.03 -10.61 -18.90
CA GLY A 60 -0.03 -9.67 -19.37
C GLY A 60 1.30 -9.77 -18.62
N GLY A 61 2.39 -9.54 -19.34
CA GLY A 61 3.70 -9.31 -18.74
C GLY A 61 4.05 -7.83 -18.66
N ALA A 62 5.34 -7.55 -18.48
CA ALA A 62 5.87 -6.19 -18.37
C ALA A 62 5.61 -5.34 -19.63
N GLU A 63 5.42 -5.96 -20.79
CA GLU A 63 5.11 -5.28 -22.05
C GLU A 63 3.79 -4.49 -22.02
N LEU A 64 2.85 -4.84 -21.14
CA LEU A 64 1.60 -4.08 -20.98
C LEU A 64 1.77 -2.81 -20.14
N ALA A 65 2.92 -2.59 -19.50
CA ALA A 65 3.18 -1.38 -18.73
C ALA A 65 3.04 -0.13 -19.61
N ASP A 66 3.59 -0.17 -20.83
CA ASP A 66 3.52 0.93 -21.81
C ASP A 66 2.06 1.27 -22.18
N VAL A 67 1.19 0.26 -22.25
CA VAL A 67 -0.24 0.45 -22.54
C VAL A 67 -0.93 1.15 -21.37
N ILE A 68 -0.61 0.77 -20.13
CA ILE A 68 -1.16 1.43 -18.94
C ILE A 68 -0.70 2.89 -18.90
N GLU A 69 0.58 3.16 -19.15
CA GLU A 69 1.10 4.52 -19.20
C GLU A 69 0.46 5.35 -20.31
N ALA A 70 0.32 4.80 -21.51
CA ALA A 70 -0.33 5.47 -22.63
C ALA A 70 -1.82 5.76 -22.36
N ALA A 71 -2.55 4.82 -21.75
CA ALA A 71 -3.94 5.00 -21.35
C ALA A 71 -4.06 6.08 -20.26
N GLN A 72 -3.18 6.04 -19.26
CA GLN A 72 -3.09 7.04 -18.19
C GLN A 72 -2.84 8.43 -18.80
N ALA A 73 -1.87 8.58 -19.70
CA ALA A 73 -1.52 9.85 -20.32
C ALA A 73 -2.68 10.39 -21.19
N ALA A 74 -3.44 9.49 -21.83
CA ALA A 74 -4.66 9.81 -22.57
C ALA A 74 -5.88 10.11 -21.66
N GLY A 75 -5.72 9.97 -20.34
CA GLY A 75 -6.67 10.39 -19.33
C GLY A 75 -7.44 9.27 -18.64
N ALA A 76 -7.16 7.98 -18.89
CA ALA A 76 -7.79 6.86 -18.18
C ALA A 76 -7.63 7.03 -16.65
N ARG A 77 -8.74 7.14 -15.93
CA ARG A 77 -8.79 7.39 -14.48
C ARG A 77 -10.06 6.78 -13.92
N PHE A 78 -9.94 6.09 -12.79
CA PHE A 78 -11.08 5.45 -12.11
C PHE A 78 -11.86 4.45 -12.98
N ASP A 79 -11.19 3.78 -13.93
CA ASP A 79 -11.83 2.84 -14.87
C ASP A 79 -12.51 1.65 -14.19
N GLY A 80 -12.21 1.33 -12.93
CA GLY A 80 -12.95 0.31 -12.16
C GLY A 80 -14.39 0.69 -11.80
N TRP A 81 -14.82 1.92 -12.10
CA TRP A 81 -16.18 2.40 -11.91
C TRP A 81 -16.82 2.54 -13.30
N ASP A 82 -17.90 1.80 -13.54
CA ASP A 82 -18.52 1.67 -14.88
C ASP A 82 -18.79 3.04 -15.56
N GLU A 83 -19.14 4.06 -14.78
CA GLU A 83 -19.47 5.41 -15.25
C GLU A 83 -18.25 6.19 -15.78
N MET A 84 -17.06 5.83 -15.32
CA MET A 84 -15.78 6.48 -15.65
C MET A 84 -14.98 5.69 -16.69
N PHE A 85 -15.39 4.46 -16.97
CA PHE A 85 -14.69 3.56 -17.87
C PHE A 85 -14.76 4.04 -19.33
N ARG A 86 -13.59 4.28 -19.93
CA ARG A 86 -13.49 4.78 -21.31
C ARG A 86 -12.73 3.82 -22.20
N PHE A 87 -13.46 2.86 -22.76
CA PHE A 87 -12.89 1.78 -23.59
C PHE A 87 -12.08 2.28 -24.81
N ASP A 88 -12.50 3.38 -25.44
CA ASP A 88 -11.80 3.93 -26.61
C ASP A 88 -10.36 4.39 -26.29
N ILE A 89 -10.10 4.85 -25.06
CA ILE A 89 -8.76 5.21 -24.61
C ILE A 89 -7.86 3.97 -24.60
N TRP A 90 -8.38 2.86 -24.09
CA TRP A 90 -7.65 1.60 -24.02
C TRP A 90 -7.35 1.05 -25.41
N ARG A 91 -8.33 1.04 -26.33
CA ARG A 91 -8.06 0.66 -27.73
C ARG A 91 -6.96 1.50 -28.35
N SER A 92 -7.04 2.83 -28.20
CA SER A 92 -6.01 3.73 -28.73
C SER A 92 -4.64 3.50 -28.08
N ALA A 93 -4.59 3.16 -26.80
CA ALA A 93 -3.35 2.83 -26.11
C ALA A 93 -2.70 1.56 -26.67
N PHE A 94 -3.47 0.48 -26.85
CA PHE A 94 -2.96 -0.75 -27.49
C PHE A 94 -2.43 -0.50 -28.90
N GLU A 95 -3.18 0.25 -29.72
CA GLU A 95 -2.75 0.63 -31.08
C GLU A 95 -1.45 1.43 -31.08
N LYS A 96 -1.32 2.43 -30.19
CA LYS A 96 -0.10 3.26 -30.07
C LYS A 96 1.12 2.44 -29.66
N CYS A 97 0.94 1.47 -28.78
CA CYS A 97 2.01 0.59 -28.33
C CYS A 97 2.30 -0.56 -29.32
N GLY A 98 1.50 -0.72 -30.37
CA GLY A 98 1.66 -1.81 -31.34
C GLY A 98 1.42 -3.20 -30.74
N ILE A 99 0.62 -3.28 -29.67
CA ILE A 99 0.32 -4.54 -28.98
C ILE A 99 -1.03 -5.06 -29.46
N ASP A 100 -1.05 -6.27 -30.01
CA ASP A 100 -2.28 -6.98 -30.34
C ASP A 100 -2.89 -7.61 -29.08
N PRO A 101 -4.05 -7.12 -28.60
CA PRO A 101 -4.67 -7.65 -27.39
C PRO A 101 -5.20 -9.08 -27.56
N SER A 102 -5.47 -9.51 -28.79
CA SER A 102 -6.06 -10.82 -29.07
C SER A 102 -5.16 -11.96 -28.61
N VAL A 103 -3.84 -11.76 -28.67
CA VAL A 103 -2.79 -12.70 -28.21
C VAL A 103 -2.98 -13.12 -26.75
N TYR A 104 -3.61 -12.28 -25.93
CA TYR A 104 -3.86 -12.56 -24.52
C TYR A 104 -5.16 -13.30 -24.26
N LEU A 105 -6.00 -13.57 -25.26
CA LEU A 105 -7.34 -14.15 -25.08
C LEU A 105 -7.47 -15.61 -25.54
N PHE A 106 -6.60 -16.07 -26.44
CA PHE A 106 -6.64 -17.43 -26.98
C PHE A 106 -6.26 -18.51 -25.96
N GLU A 107 -6.67 -19.75 -26.25
CA GLU A 107 -6.20 -20.93 -25.52
C GLU A 107 -4.69 -21.11 -25.74
N ARG A 108 -3.99 -21.52 -24.70
CA ARG A 108 -2.54 -21.73 -24.71
C ARG A 108 -2.20 -23.20 -24.52
N PRO A 109 -1.15 -23.71 -25.20
CA PRO A 109 -0.68 -25.07 -24.98
C PRO A 109 -0.02 -25.21 -23.60
N GLU A 110 0.05 -26.43 -23.08
CA GLU A 110 0.56 -26.72 -21.73
C GLU A 110 2.05 -26.36 -21.55
N ASP A 111 2.81 -26.21 -22.63
CA ASP A 111 4.22 -25.82 -22.68
C ASP A 111 4.43 -24.30 -22.82
N TYR A 112 3.34 -23.51 -22.96
CA TYR A 112 3.43 -22.05 -23.07
C TYR A 112 4.04 -21.42 -21.81
N LEU A 113 5.07 -20.60 -21.97
CA LEU A 113 5.73 -19.91 -20.86
C LEU A 113 5.05 -18.58 -20.55
N PHE A 114 4.55 -18.44 -19.32
CA PHE A 114 3.91 -17.22 -18.83
C PHE A 114 4.92 -16.25 -18.20
N PRO A 115 4.63 -14.94 -18.18
CA PRO A 115 5.48 -13.93 -17.53
C PRO A 115 5.79 -14.22 -16.06
N TRP A 116 4.89 -14.91 -15.35
CA TRP A 116 5.05 -15.28 -13.94
C TRP A 116 5.67 -16.67 -13.71
N ASP A 117 5.98 -17.45 -14.76
CA ASP A 117 6.63 -18.76 -14.57
C ASP A 117 7.98 -18.70 -13.81
N PRO A 118 8.80 -17.63 -13.91
CA PRO A 118 9.99 -17.47 -13.07
C PRO A 118 9.67 -17.25 -11.58
N LEU A 119 8.45 -16.85 -11.24
CA LEU A 119 8.03 -16.57 -9.87
C LEU A 119 7.67 -17.89 -9.18
N ARG A 120 8.28 -18.14 -8.02
CA ARG A 120 7.89 -19.26 -7.14
C ARG A 120 6.74 -18.84 -6.23
N CYS A 121 5.64 -18.41 -6.82
CA CYS A 121 4.39 -18.16 -6.11
C CYS A 121 3.29 -19.09 -6.63
N GLY A 122 2.52 -19.67 -5.71
CA GLY A 122 1.41 -20.56 -6.07
C GLY A 122 1.80 -22.04 -6.29
N PRO A 123 0.82 -22.87 -6.69
CA PRO A 123 1.05 -24.29 -6.97
C PRO A 123 2.04 -24.51 -8.11
N SER A 124 2.70 -25.66 -8.09
CA SER A 124 3.59 -26.09 -9.15
C SER A 124 2.86 -26.21 -10.49
N ARG A 125 3.57 -25.92 -11.58
CA ARG A 125 3.04 -26.05 -12.95
C ARG A 125 2.46 -27.44 -13.22
N LYS A 126 3.17 -28.49 -12.79
CA LYS A 126 2.71 -29.88 -12.93
C LYS A 126 1.34 -30.06 -12.31
N PHE A 127 1.16 -29.60 -11.07
CA PHE A 127 -0.12 -29.68 -10.38
C PHE A 127 -1.22 -28.94 -11.14
N LEU A 128 -0.97 -27.71 -11.61
CA LEU A 128 -1.97 -26.94 -12.36
C LEU A 128 -2.39 -27.63 -13.68
N ILE A 129 -1.47 -28.29 -14.38
CA ILE A 129 -1.77 -29.08 -15.58
C ILE A 129 -2.62 -30.30 -15.23
N ASP A 130 -2.26 -31.01 -14.16
CA ASP A 130 -3.00 -32.19 -13.71
C ASP A 130 -4.44 -31.80 -13.28
N GLU A 131 -4.61 -30.68 -12.57
CA GLU A 131 -5.94 -30.14 -12.22
C GLU A 131 -6.73 -29.67 -13.45
N ARG A 132 -6.06 -29.09 -14.45
CA ARG A 132 -6.71 -28.70 -15.71
C ARG A 132 -7.29 -29.94 -16.41
N ARG A 133 -6.55 -31.04 -16.46
CA ARG A 133 -7.01 -32.31 -17.04
C ARG A 133 -8.17 -32.91 -16.25
N LYS A 134 -8.06 -32.99 -14.92
CA LYS A 134 -9.15 -33.44 -14.04
C LYS A 134 -10.44 -32.64 -14.26
N SER A 135 -10.34 -31.32 -14.43
CA SER A 135 -11.52 -30.47 -14.65
C SER A 135 -12.27 -30.84 -15.93
N ARG A 136 -11.56 -31.27 -16.98
CA ARG A 136 -12.15 -31.75 -18.24
C ARG A 136 -12.80 -33.13 -18.08
N GLU A 137 -12.32 -33.92 -17.13
CA GLU A 137 -12.86 -35.24 -16.79
C GLU A 137 -13.92 -35.19 -15.68
N LEU A 138 -14.27 -33.99 -15.19
CA LEU A 138 -15.18 -33.78 -14.06
C LEU A 138 -14.73 -34.47 -12.75
N LEU A 139 -13.41 -34.66 -12.60
CA LEU A 139 -12.80 -35.21 -11.40
C LEU A 139 -12.52 -34.10 -10.39
N GLN A 140 -12.75 -34.40 -9.13
CA GLN A 140 -12.46 -33.50 -8.01
C GLN A 140 -11.15 -33.89 -7.34
N THR A 141 -10.44 -32.87 -6.84
CA THR A 141 -9.30 -33.06 -5.96
C THR A 141 -9.78 -32.95 -4.52
N GLU A 142 -9.46 -33.95 -3.72
CA GLU A 142 -9.81 -33.98 -2.30
C GLU A 142 -9.13 -32.85 -1.54
N ASP A 143 -9.77 -32.44 -0.44
CA ASP A 143 -9.21 -31.45 0.46
C ASP A 143 -7.98 -32.04 1.18
N CYS A 144 -6.80 -31.50 0.89
CA CYS A 144 -5.54 -31.96 1.49
C CYS A 144 -5.43 -31.71 3.01
N THR A 145 -6.35 -30.97 3.62
CA THR A 145 -6.40 -30.77 5.07
C THR A 145 -7.09 -31.93 5.81
N ALA A 146 -8.00 -32.63 5.14
CA ALA A 146 -8.73 -33.77 5.70
C ALA A 146 -8.40 -35.10 5.01
N GLY A 147 -7.82 -35.05 3.81
CA GLY A 147 -7.47 -36.19 2.97
C GLY A 147 -5.97 -36.31 2.71
N ILE A 148 -5.62 -36.84 1.54
CA ILE A 148 -4.22 -37.07 1.15
C ILE A 148 -3.66 -35.81 0.50
N CYS A 149 -2.40 -35.47 0.83
CA CYS A 149 -1.71 -34.34 0.20
C CYS A 149 -1.67 -34.48 -1.32
N SER A 150 -2.23 -33.49 -2.03
CA SER A 150 -2.28 -33.44 -3.49
C SER A 150 -0.94 -33.05 -4.15
N ALA A 151 0.12 -32.91 -3.35
CA ALA A 151 1.47 -32.54 -3.78
C ALA A 151 1.51 -31.30 -4.68
N CYS A 152 0.72 -30.28 -4.33
CA CYS A 152 0.61 -29.06 -5.14
C CYS A 152 1.90 -28.24 -5.19
N GLY A 153 2.86 -28.49 -4.30
CA GLY A 153 4.16 -27.80 -4.25
C GLY A 153 4.17 -26.50 -3.44
N LEU A 154 3.06 -26.17 -2.76
CA LEU A 154 2.97 -25.02 -1.87
C LEU A 154 3.59 -25.27 -0.49
N CYS A 155 3.36 -26.46 0.07
CA CYS A 155 3.90 -26.82 1.37
C CYS A 155 5.36 -27.29 1.24
N ASP A 156 6.18 -26.93 2.22
CA ASP A 156 7.55 -27.41 2.40
C ASP A 156 7.77 -27.81 3.88
N PRO A 157 8.96 -28.27 4.32
CA PRO A 157 9.18 -28.65 5.71
C PRO A 157 8.90 -27.53 6.73
N SER A 158 9.04 -26.26 6.33
CA SER A 158 8.79 -25.06 7.13
C SER A 158 7.39 -24.46 6.95
N LEU A 159 6.72 -24.75 5.83
CA LEU A 159 5.40 -24.19 5.49
C LEU A 159 4.38 -25.30 5.24
N ARG A 160 3.33 -25.38 6.06
CA ARG A 160 2.24 -26.36 5.88
C ARG A 160 0.89 -25.70 6.06
N ASN A 161 -0.12 -26.27 5.41
CA ASN A 161 -1.50 -25.94 5.74
C ASN A 161 -1.76 -26.25 7.21
N LEU A 162 -2.29 -25.27 7.93
CA LEU A 162 -2.84 -25.45 9.27
C LEU A 162 -4.32 -25.82 9.10
N PRO A 163 -4.73 -27.05 9.46
CA PRO A 163 -6.14 -27.40 9.55
C PRO A 163 -6.88 -26.39 10.42
N LEU A 164 -8.13 -26.09 10.08
CA LEU A 164 -8.93 -25.11 10.83
C LEU A 164 -9.03 -25.46 12.34
N ALA A 165 -9.05 -26.76 12.67
CA ALA A 165 -9.03 -27.26 14.04
C ALA A 165 -7.75 -26.84 14.81
N ASP A 166 -6.62 -26.79 14.12
CA ASP A 166 -5.33 -26.39 14.69
C ASP A 166 -5.13 -24.87 14.66
N LEU A 167 -5.91 -24.15 13.83
CA LEU A 167 -5.89 -22.69 13.73
C LEU A 167 -6.26 -22.02 15.07
N HIS A 168 -7.20 -22.61 15.82
CA HIS A 168 -7.57 -22.13 17.16
C HIS A 168 -6.41 -22.20 18.18
N GLN A 169 -5.40 -23.03 17.91
CA GLN A 169 -4.20 -23.15 18.72
C GLN A 169 -3.11 -22.16 18.30
N ASN A 170 -3.26 -21.46 17.16
CA ASN A 170 -2.27 -20.49 16.70
C ASN A 170 -2.42 -19.17 17.48
N PRO A 171 -1.45 -18.81 18.34
CA PRO A 171 -1.55 -17.59 19.16
C PRO A 171 -1.63 -16.30 18.33
N LEU A 172 -1.19 -16.32 17.06
CA LEU A 172 -1.29 -15.18 16.15
C LEU A 172 -2.68 -15.01 15.51
N LEU A 173 -3.52 -16.03 15.58
CA LEU A 173 -4.86 -16.04 14.99
C LEU A 173 -5.97 -16.15 16.05
N GLN A 174 -5.60 -16.23 17.33
CA GLN A 174 -6.56 -16.11 18.41
C GLN A 174 -7.21 -14.71 18.40
N ASP A 175 -8.52 -14.70 18.58
CA ASP A 175 -9.26 -13.47 18.82
C ASP A 175 -8.69 -12.76 20.05
N ALA A 176 -8.89 -11.44 20.11
CA ALA A 176 -8.57 -10.65 21.30
C ALA A 176 -9.14 -11.37 22.54
N PRO A 177 -8.32 -11.70 23.56
CA PRO A 177 -8.84 -12.40 24.71
C PRO A 177 -9.92 -11.53 25.39
N LYS A 178 -11.08 -12.13 25.72
CA LYS A 178 -12.26 -11.39 26.22
C LYS A 178 -11.99 -10.61 27.51
N ASP A 179 -10.97 -11.02 28.27
CA ASP A 179 -10.61 -10.42 29.57
C ASP A 179 -9.67 -9.20 29.43
N VAL A 180 -9.21 -8.87 28.23
CA VAL A 180 -8.22 -7.80 27.97
C VAL A 180 -8.84 -6.41 27.97
N GLU A 181 -10.16 -6.27 27.82
CA GLU A 181 -10.84 -4.97 27.74
C GLU A 181 -10.81 -4.15 29.05
N LYS A 182 -10.51 -4.78 30.20
CA LYS A 182 -10.50 -4.13 31.52
C LYS A 182 -9.16 -4.17 32.25
N ALA A 183 -8.15 -4.76 31.62
CA ALA A 183 -6.82 -4.84 32.21
C ALA A 183 -6.17 -3.44 32.19
N GLU A 184 -5.51 -3.09 33.29
CA GLU A 184 -4.64 -1.91 33.30
C GLU A 184 -3.55 -2.09 32.23
N SER A 185 -3.27 -1.00 31.52
CA SER A 185 -2.27 -0.99 30.46
C SER A 185 -1.31 0.17 30.66
N ILE A 186 -0.08 -0.07 30.23
CA ILE A 186 1.03 0.85 30.30
C ILE A 186 1.33 1.29 28.88
N LYS A 187 1.49 2.60 28.69
CA LYS A 187 1.70 3.20 27.39
C LYS A 187 3.19 3.44 27.15
N PHE A 188 3.68 3.10 25.97
CA PHE A 188 5.06 3.31 25.54
C PHE A 188 5.08 4.18 24.29
N ARG A 189 6.09 5.03 24.17
CA ARG A 189 6.44 5.72 22.93
C ARG A 189 7.71 5.10 22.38
N LEU A 190 7.64 4.65 21.14
CA LEU A 190 8.77 4.05 20.44
C LEU A 190 9.24 5.04 19.39
N LYS A 191 10.54 5.28 19.36
CA LYS A 191 11.21 5.98 18.25
C LYS A 191 11.63 4.95 17.22
N TYR A 192 11.28 5.15 15.96
CA TYR A 192 11.62 4.21 14.89
C TYR A 192 12.01 4.89 13.58
N SER A 193 12.80 4.20 12.77
CA SER A 193 13.11 4.59 11.39
C SER A 193 12.20 3.86 10.40
N LYS A 194 11.90 4.53 9.28
CA LYS A 194 11.12 4.06 8.12
C LYS A 194 11.86 4.45 6.84
N THR A 195 12.63 3.53 6.28
CA THR A 195 13.59 3.79 5.18
C THR A 195 13.50 2.75 4.06
N GLY A 196 14.14 3.02 2.93
CA GLY A 196 14.15 2.16 1.76
C GLY A 196 12.76 1.91 1.19
N GLY A 197 12.46 0.65 0.82
CA GLY A 197 11.15 0.26 0.28
C GLY A 197 9.97 0.59 1.20
N ALA A 198 10.19 0.68 2.52
CA ALA A 198 9.15 1.05 3.47
C ALA A 198 8.64 2.49 3.31
N ALA A 199 9.41 3.37 2.65
CA ALA A 199 9.00 4.75 2.35
C ALA A 199 7.71 4.82 1.52
N PHE A 200 7.40 3.77 0.74
CA PHE A 200 6.21 3.71 -0.11
C PHE A 200 4.93 3.22 0.61
N LEU A 201 5.04 2.83 1.87
CA LEU A 201 3.91 2.42 2.69
C LEU A 201 3.19 3.62 3.29
N GLY A 202 1.86 3.65 3.18
CA GLY A 202 1.03 4.68 3.77
C GLY A 202 0.87 4.54 5.28
N GLY A 203 0.11 5.46 5.87
CA GLY A 203 -0.14 5.47 7.32
C GLY A 203 -0.99 4.29 7.80
N ILE A 204 -1.91 3.80 6.96
CA ILE A 204 -2.76 2.64 7.30
C ILE A 204 -1.90 1.38 7.36
N GLU A 205 -1.11 1.14 6.31
CA GLU A 205 -0.20 0.01 6.21
C GLU A 205 0.84 0.04 7.35
N THR A 206 1.35 1.22 7.68
CA THR A 206 2.27 1.40 8.82
C THR A 206 1.62 0.98 10.14
N ALA A 207 0.38 1.40 10.40
CA ALA A 207 -0.34 1.00 11.61
C ALA A 207 -0.62 -0.52 11.65
N ASP A 208 -0.90 -1.14 10.50
CA ASP A 208 -1.11 -2.59 10.42
C ASP A 208 0.19 -3.37 10.65
N ILE A 209 1.33 -2.90 10.13
CA ILE A 209 2.65 -3.50 10.41
C ILE A 209 2.94 -3.50 11.91
N TRP A 210 2.66 -2.41 12.63
CA TRP A 210 2.82 -2.37 14.07
C TRP A 210 1.94 -3.39 14.80
N ARG A 211 0.68 -3.54 14.37
CA ARG A 211 -0.24 -4.54 14.95
C ARG A 211 0.25 -5.97 14.69
N ILE A 212 0.77 -6.24 13.49
CA ILE A 212 1.34 -7.54 13.13
C ILE A 212 2.60 -7.80 13.95
N ALA A 213 3.51 -6.84 14.05
CA ALA A 213 4.75 -6.96 14.82
C ALA A 213 4.49 -7.19 16.31
N LEU A 214 3.55 -6.45 16.92
CA LEU A 214 3.13 -6.64 18.32
C LEU A 214 2.52 -8.02 18.55
N ARG A 215 1.75 -8.52 17.59
CA ARG A 215 1.17 -9.86 17.71
C ARG A 215 2.24 -10.94 17.55
N ALA A 216 3.16 -10.76 16.62
CA ALA A 216 4.24 -11.70 16.31
C ALA A 216 5.37 -11.71 17.35
N SER A 217 5.51 -10.65 18.14
CA SER A 217 6.51 -10.56 19.21
C SER A 217 6.12 -11.33 20.46
N GLY A 218 4.84 -11.70 20.62
CA GLY A 218 4.33 -12.31 21.85
C GLY A 218 4.00 -11.30 22.95
N LEU A 219 4.26 -10.00 22.74
CA LEU A 219 3.94 -8.94 23.69
C LEU A 219 2.43 -8.88 23.95
N ARG A 220 2.05 -8.82 25.23
CA ARG A 220 0.65 -8.73 25.64
C ARG A 220 0.10 -7.31 25.43
N ALA A 221 -0.35 -7.04 24.22
CA ALA A 221 -0.86 -5.73 23.84
C ALA A 221 -2.31 -5.49 24.34
N ALA A 222 -2.62 -4.23 24.64
CA ALA A 222 -3.97 -3.80 25.00
C ALA A 222 -4.85 -3.60 23.76
N TYR A 223 -6.17 -3.79 23.91
CA TYR A 223 -7.14 -3.72 22.82
C TYR A 223 -8.16 -2.59 23.03
N SER A 224 -8.71 -2.06 21.94
CA SER A 224 -9.80 -1.08 21.95
C SER A 224 -11.14 -1.71 22.34
N SER A 225 -11.97 -1.00 23.09
CA SER A 225 -13.35 -1.41 23.39
C SER A 225 -14.26 -1.18 22.17
N GLY A 226 -14.76 -2.24 21.53
CA GLY A 226 -15.61 -2.14 20.35
C GLY A 226 -16.01 -3.50 19.76
N TYR A 227 -16.90 -3.50 18.76
CA TYR A 227 -17.43 -4.74 18.14
C TYR A 227 -16.34 -5.60 17.47
N HIS A 228 -15.23 -4.97 17.06
CA HIS A 228 -14.02 -5.61 16.56
C HIS A 228 -12.81 -5.00 17.29
N PRO A 229 -12.42 -5.54 18.45
CA PRO A 229 -11.29 -5.03 19.22
C PRO A 229 -10.01 -5.07 18.38
N ARG A 230 -9.28 -3.96 18.34
CA ARG A 230 -7.98 -3.85 17.67
C ARG A 230 -6.90 -3.52 18.70
N ILE A 231 -5.69 -4.01 18.47
CA ILE A 231 -4.52 -3.61 19.26
C ILE A 231 -4.39 -2.09 19.22
N LYS A 232 -4.24 -1.48 20.41
CA LYS A 232 -4.09 -0.04 20.57
C LYS A 232 -2.71 0.40 20.11
N VAL A 233 -2.69 0.95 18.91
CA VAL A 233 -1.52 1.58 18.29
C VAL A 233 -1.92 2.97 17.84
N SER A 234 -1.15 3.98 18.23
CA SER A 234 -1.30 5.35 17.72
C SER A 234 -0.03 5.74 16.96
N VAL A 235 -0.15 5.87 15.64
CA VAL A 235 0.92 6.42 14.80
C VAL A 235 0.76 7.95 14.74
N GLY A 236 1.87 8.67 14.67
CA GLY A 236 1.85 10.11 14.47
C GLY A 236 1.32 10.52 13.09
N SER A 237 1.52 11.80 12.75
CA SER A 237 1.18 12.33 11.42
C SER A 237 1.82 11.50 10.30
N ALA A 238 0.98 10.95 9.42
CA ALA A 238 1.43 10.06 8.36
C ALA A 238 2.52 10.69 7.48
N LEU A 239 3.62 9.97 7.33
CA LEU A 239 4.70 10.32 6.42
C LEU A 239 4.17 10.26 4.98
N PRO A 240 4.40 11.28 4.13
CA PRO A 240 4.07 11.21 2.72
C PRO A 240 4.71 10.00 2.05
N VAL A 241 4.00 9.39 1.10
CA VAL A 241 4.53 8.26 0.32
C VAL A 241 5.78 8.71 -0.44
N GLY A 242 6.83 7.88 -0.40
CA GLY A 242 8.13 8.15 -1.03
C GLY A 242 9.11 8.94 -0.15
N MET A 243 8.69 9.36 1.05
CA MET A 243 9.56 10.04 2.01
C MET A 243 10.12 9.04 3.03
N GLU A 244 11.39 9.20 3.37
CA GLU A 244 12.07 8.43 4.41
C GLU A 244 12.08 9.18 5.75
N SER A 245 12.26 8.44 6.85
CA SER A 245 12.39 9.02 8.18
C SER A 245 13.30 8.18 9.08
N GLU A 246 14.14 8.85 9.86
CA GLU A 246 15.01 8.23 10.88
C GLU A 246 14.40 8.32 12.28
N CYS A 247 13.25 8.99 12.44
CA CYS A 247 12.79 9.44 13.74
C CYS A 247 11.26 9.57 13.83
N GLU A 248 10.49 8.57 13.40
CA GLU A 248 9.06 8.54 13.67
C GLU A 248 8.76 8.12 15.11
N PHE A 249 7.56 8.49 15.59
CA PHE A 249 7.02 7.97 16.84
C PHE A 249 5.79 7.09 16.59
N VAL A 250 5.70 6.03 17.38
CA VAL A 250 4.47 5.24 17.56
C VAL A 250 4.23 5.06 19.05
N ASP A 251 2.98 5.22 19.47
CA ASP A 251 2.57 4.86 20.82
C ASP A 251 1.89 3.48 20.80
N ILE A 252 2.31 2.60 21.70
CA ILE A 252 1.71 1.28 21.94
C ILE A 252 1.24 1.17 23.38
N GLU A 253 0.26 0.31 23.64
CA GLU A 253 -0.19 -0.01 25.00
C GLU A 253 -0.02 -1.50 25.26
N LEU A 254 0.66 -1.85 26.36
CA LEU A 254 0.91 -3.22 26.82
C LEU A 254 0.26 -3.44 28.18
N LEU A 255 -0.15 -4.66 28.51
CA LEU A 255 -0.78 -4.97 29.79
C LEU A 255 0.21 -4.83 30.96
N SER A 256 -0.26 -4.28 32.09
CA SER A 256 0.61 -3.80 33.18
C SER A 256 1.36 -4.90 33.96
N ASN A 257 1.01 -6.17 33.76
CA ASN A 257 1.45 -7.25 34.64
C ASN A 257 2.75 -7.95 34.21
N GLU A 258 3.39 -7.53 33.11
CA GLU A 258 4.60 -8.16 32.57
C GLU A 258 5.58 -7.09 32.05
N PHE A 259 6.53 -6.67 32.86
CA PHE A 259 7.58 -5.73 32.45
C PHE A 259 8.97 -6.17 32.91
N GLU A 260 9.45 -7.25 32.31
CA GLU A 260 10.87 -7.66 32.31
C GLU A 260 11.37 -7.94 30.87
N GLU A 261 10.53 -7.69 29.86
CA GLU A 261 10.82 -8.05 28.47
C GLU A 261 11.53 -6.94 27.69
N ASP A 262 12.50 -7.33 26.88
CA ASP A 262 13.22 -6.45 25.96
C ASP A 262 12.36 -6.13 24.73
N ILE A 263 11.42 -5.19 24.91
CA ILE A 263 10.47 -4.75 23.88
C ILE A 263 11.18 -4.36 22.58
N LEU A 264 12.32 -3.68 22.69
CA LEU A 264 13.07 -3.20 21.53
C LEU A 264 13.54 -4.37 20.67
N ASN A 265 14.17 -5.38 21.29
CA ASN A 265 14.67 -6.54 20.56
C ASN A 265 13.53 -7.41 20.03
N LEU A 266 12.50 -7.67 20.84
CA LEU A 266 11.33 -8.46 20.42
C LEU A 266 10.61 -7.87 19.21
N LEU A 267 10.49 -6.54 19.14
CA LEU A 267 9.89 -5.86 17.99
C LEU A 267 10.82 -5.86 16.78
N ASN A 268 12.11 -5.54 16.96
CA ASN A 268 13.07 -5.50 15.86
C ASN A 268 13.27 -6.87 15.18
N GLU A 269 13.10 -7.99 15.90
CA GLU A 269 13.11 -9.33 15.31
C GLU A 269 11.89 -9.66 14.43
N ARG A 270 10.82 -8.86 14.51
CA ARG A 270 9.53 -9.12 13.82
C ARG A 270 9.14 -8.02 12.84
N LEU A 271 9.77 -6.86 12.92
CA LEU A 271 9.56 -5.77 11.98
C LEU A 271 10.13 -6.11 10.60
N PRO A 272 9.43 -5.74 9.51
CA PRO A 272 9.92 -5.97 8.16
C PRO A 272 11.08 -5.04 7.82
N GLN A 273 11.83 -5.39 6.78
CA GLN A 273 12.92 -4.56 6.26
C GLN A 273 12.46 -3.11 6.03
N GLY A 274 13.29 -2.16 6.47
CA GLY A 274 12.99 -0.73 6.38
C GLY A 274 12.29 -0.16 7.62
N PHE A 275 11.94 -0.98 8.62
CA PHE A 275 11.52 -0.52 9.94
C PHE A 275 12.53 -0.92 11.00
N ARG A 276 12.81 -0.01 11.94
CA ARG A 276 13.66 -0.33 13.10
C ARG A 276 13.31 0.55 14.29
N VAL A 277 13.06 -0.07 15.45
CA VAL A 277 12.94 0.62 16.74
C VAL A 277 14.33 0.98 17.24
N GLU A 278 14.53 2.25 17.52
CA GLU A 278 15.79 2.78 18.06
C GLU A 278 15.68 3.09 19.57
N GLU A 279 14.48 3.45 20.04
CA GLU A 279 14.25 3.80 21.45
C GLU A 279 12.85 3.39 21.90
N VAL A 280 12.72 2.99 23.17
CA VAL A 280 11.44 2.71 23.84
C VAL A 280 11.39 3.52 25.13
N SER A 281 10.38 4.39 25.26
CA SER A 281 10.18 5.24 26.42
C SER A 281 8.83 4.96 27.07
N LEU A 282 8.81 4.78 28.40
CA LEU A 282 7.59 4.68 29.17
C LEU A 282 6.85 6.04 29.21
N LEU A 283 5.56 6.06 28.89
CA LEU A 283 4.73 7.27 28.97
C LEU A 283 3.91 7.28 30.27
N PRO A 284 4.01 8.34 31.09
CA PRO A 284 3.14 8.48 32.27
C PRO A 284 1.68 8.70 31.86
N PRO A 285 0.72 8.41 32.76
CA PRO A 285 -0.68 8.76 32.54
C PRO A 285 -0.85 10.25 32.19
N GLY A 286 -1.60 10.54 31.13
CA GLY A 286 -1.83 11.91 30.66
C GLY A 286 -0.68 12.52 29.84
N ALA A 287 0.35 11.74 29.48
CA ALA A 287 1.40 12.20 28.59
C ALA A 287 0.86 12.78 27.27
N ALA A 288 1.58 13.77 26.72
CA ALA A 288 1.21 14.43 25.48
C ALA A 288 1.12 13.43 24.30
N SER A 289 0.16 13.66 23.39
CA SER A 289 0.12 12.93 22.11
C SER A 289 1.42 13.16 21.32
N ILE A 290 1.67 12.30 20.34
CA ILE A 290 2.85 12.41 19.47
C ILE A 290 2.94 13.82 18.90
N GLU A 291 1.86 14.35 18.32
CA GLU A 291 1.81 15.68 17.70
C GLU A 291 2.08 16.79 18.70
N LYS A 292 1.58 16.65 19.93
CA LYS A 292 1.77 17.67 20.98
C LYS A 292 3.17 17.66 21.57
N SER A 293 3.86 16.52 21.51
CA SER A 293 5.23 16.35 22.01
C SER A 293 6.32 16.84 21.08
N VAL A 294 6.00 17.07 19.80
CA VAL A 294 6.95 17.56 18.79
C VAL A 294 6.85 19.07 18.68
N GLU A 295 7.94 19.77 18.96
CA GLU A 295 8.09 21.22 18.78
C GLU A 295 8.46 21.56 17.34
N ALA A 296 9.41 20.83 16.75
CA ALA A 296 9.88 21.07 15.40
C ALA A 296 10.41 19.78 14.77
N VAL A 297 10.58 19.79 13.45
CA VAL A 297 11.05 18.64 12.69
C VAL A 297 12.15 19.09 11.73
N ARG A 298 13.30 18.43 11.78
CA ARG A 298 14.40 18.66 10.83
C ARG A 298 14.32 17.67 9.68
N TYR A 299 14.42 18.21 8.47
CA TYR A 299 14.42 17.46 7.22
C TYR A 299 15.71 17.73 6.45
N GLU A 300 16.23 16.69 5.83
CA GLU A 300 17.15 16.81 4.70
C GLU A 300 16.36 16.68 3.40
N VAL A 301 16.65 17.55 2.45
CA VAL A 301 15.97 17.60 1.16
C VAL A 301 17.01 17.64 0.06
N LEU A 302 16.98 16.65 -0.82
CA LEU A 302 17.77 16.60 -2.04
C LEU A 302 16.95 17.13 -3.22
N LEU A 303 17.51 18.15 -3.87
CA LEU A 303 16.98 18.92 -4.99
C LEU A 303 18.02 18.88 -6.13
N PRO A 304 18.25 17.73 -6.77
CA PRO A 304 19.38 17.52 -7.69
C PRO A 304 19.41 18.45 -8.93
N TRP A 305 18.34 19.18 -9.19
CA TRP A 305 18.26 20.16 -10.29
C TRP A 305 18.65 21.58 -9.89
N LEU A 306 18.99 21.84 -8.63
CA LEU A 306 19.40 23.18 -8.15
C LEU A 306 20.88 23.20 -7.79
N SER A 307 21.57 24.22 -8.30
CA SER A 307 22.94 24.54 -7.88
C SER A 307 22.96 25.14 -6.47
N ARG A 308 24.12 25.06 -5.79
CA ARG A 308 24.32 25.75 -4.50
C ARG A 308 23.96 27.24 -4.56
N GLY A 309 24.24 27.92 -5.67
CA GLY A 309 23.93 29.35 -5.83
C GLY A 309 22.42 29.63 -5.82
N GLU A 310 21.62 28.79 -6.46
CA GLU A 310 20.16 28.89 -6.46
C GLU A 310 19.57 28.58 -5.08
N LEU A 311 20.13 27.57 -4.39
CA LEU A 311 19.75 27.24 -3.02
C LEU A 311 20.04 28.40 -2.06
N GLU A 312 21.22 29.01 -2.16
CA GLU A 312 21.60 30.17 -1.35
C GLU A 312 20.73 31.39 -1.65
N ALA A 313 20.28 31.58 -2.89
CA ALA A 313 19.34 32.63 -3.24
C ALA A 313 17.98 32.43 -2.53
N GLY A 314 17.44 31.21 -2.52
CA GLY A 314 16.22 30.87 -1.79
C GLY A 314 16.37 31.03 -0.28
N ALA A 315 17.48 30.55 0.28
CA ALA A 315 17.81 30.73 1.71
C ALA A 315 17.92 32.21 2.09
N SER A 316 18.56 33.02 1.24
CA SER A 316 18.70 34.46 1.45
C SER A 316 17.37 35.20 1.32
N ARG A 317 16.47 34.76 0.43
CA ARG A 317 15.09 35.29 0.35
C ARG A 317 14.32 35.02 1.65
N LEU A 318 14.46 33.84 2.23
CA LEU A 318 13.85 33.53 3.54
C LEU A 318 14.42 34.41 4.66
N ARG A 319 15.72 34.73 4.63
CA ARG A 319 16.40 35.61 5.60
C ARG A 319 16.20 37.12 5.35
N SER A 320 15.65 37.50 4.20
CA SER A 320 15.40 38.91 3.85
C SER A 320 14.36 39.55 4.78
N ASN A 321 14.03 40.83 4.61
CA ASN A 321 12.91 41.46 5.35
C ASN A 321 11.54 41.21 4.69
N GLU A 322 11.50 40.72 3.45
CA GLU A 322 10.23 40.52 2.73
C GLU A 322 9.52 39.23 3.17
N PRO A 323 8.21 39.26 3.46
CA PRO A 323 7.51 38.06 3.88
C PRO A 323 7.45 37.03 2.75
N VAL A 324 7.56 35.75 3.09
CA VAL A 324 7.54 34.66 2.10
C VAL A 324 6.39 33.72 2.43
N PHE A 325 5.37 33.70 1.57
CA PHE A 325 4.17 32.90 1.80
C PHE A 325 4.12 31.67 0.90
N TYR A 326 3.59 30.59 1.46
CA TYR A 326 3.03 29.49 0.69
C TYR A 326 1.50 29.58 0.72
N VAL A 327 0.85 29.57 -0.45
CA VAL A 327 -0.60 29.65 -0.57
C VAL A 327 -1.17 28.24 -0.78
N LYS A 328 -1.88 27.73 0.22
CA LYS A 328 -2.58 26.44 0.13
C LYS A 328 -3.98 26.66 -0.43
N LYS A 329 -4.25 26.07 -1.59
CA LYS A 329 -5.60 26.04 -2.20
C LYS A 329 -6.37 24.81 -1.73
N LYS A 330 -7.59 24.99 -1.24
CA LYS A 330 -8.54 23.90 -0.94
C LYS A 330 -9.93 24.29 -1.44
N GLY A 331 -10.24 23.91 -2.68
CA GLY A 331 -11.41 24.45 -3.40
C GLY A 331 -11.24 25.95 -3.63
N ASP A 332 -12.30 26.72 -3.41
CA ASP A 332 -12.30 28.19 -3.56
C ASP A 332 -11.64 28.94 -2.39
N ARG A 333 -11.18 28.24 -1.35
CA ARG A 333 -10.54 28.86 -0.18
C ARG A 333 -9.03 28.81 -0.31
N GLU A 334 -8.40 29.97 -0.18
CA GLU A 334 -6.96 30.13 -0.10
C GLU A 334 -6.56 30.41 1.35
N ARG A 335 -5.50 29.74 1.83
CA ARG A 335 -4.86 30.05 3.10
C ARG A 335 -3.38 30.30 2.86
N ALA A 336 -2.92 31.50 3.16
CA ALA A 336 -1.51 31.83 3.17
C ALA A 336 -0.86 31.31 4.47
N ILE A 337 0.32 30.74 4.34
CA ILE A 337 1.17 30.29 5.44
C ILE A 337 2.47 31.09 5.31
N ASP A 338 2.81 31.89 6.32
CA ASP A 338 4.12 32.56 6.37
C ASP A 338 5.20 31.53 6.70
N LEU A 339 6.15 31.37 5.78
CA LEU A 339 7.26 30.45 5.95
C LEU A 339 8.20 30.90 7.07
N LYS A 340 8.35 32.21 7.31
CA LYS A 340 9.30 32.72 8.30
C LYS A 340 8.87 32.44 9.74
N GLU A 341 7.55 32.38 9.98
CA GLU A 341 7.03 32.02 11.30
C GLU A 341 7.28 30.54 11.63
N GLN A 342 7.20 29.68 10.61
CA GLN A 342 7.28 28.23 10.81
C GLN A 342 8.65 27.62 10.52
N ILE A 343 9.47 28.21 9.67
CA ILE A 343 10.84 27.72 9.46
C ILE A 343 11.71 28.26 10.59
N ALA A 344 12.26 27.34 11.39
CA ALA A 344 13.21 27.68 12.42
C ALA A 344 14.61 27.92 11.85
N GLU A 345 15.01 27.10 10.88
CA GLU A 345 16.35 27.09 10.32
C GLU A 345 16.30 26.54 8.89
N LEU A 346 17.14 27.09 8.01
CA LEU A 346 17.33 26.60 6.65
C LEU A 346 18.79 26.80 6.24
N ASP A 347 19.48 25.70 6.01
CA ASP A 347 20.90 25.66 5.64
C ASP A 347 21.10 24.96 4.30
N VAL A 348 22.05 25.46 3.52
CA VAL A 348 22.47 24.83 2.26
C VAL A 348 23.62 23.87 2.57
N LEU A 349 23.41 22.59 2.33
CA LEU A 349 24.38 21.53 2.65
C LEU A 349 25.41 21.33 1.52
N GLY A 350 25.08 21.76 0.30
CA GLY A 350 25.93 21.62 -0.88
C GLY A 350 25.15 21.88 -2.17
N ASP A 351 25.66 21.35 -3.28
CA ASP A 351 24.89 21.33 -4.53
C ASP A 351 23.69 20.38 -4.38
N GLY A 352 22.49 20.89 -4.71
CA GLY A 352 21.26 20.11 -4.69
C GLY A 352 20.85 19.58 -3.32
N ALA A 353 21.28 20.17 -2.19
CA ALA A 353 20.91 19.69 -0.86
C ALA A 353 20.69 20.82 0.15
N ILE A 354 19.58 20.74 0.90
CA ILE A 354 19.27 21.65 2.01
C ILE A 354 18.86 20.89 3.27
N SER A 355 19.14 21.48 4.43
CA SER A 355 18.54 21.14 5.71
C SER A 355 17.46 22.18 6.02
N VAL A 356 16.28 21.75 6.44
CA VAL A 356 15.20 22.64 6.86
C VAL A 356 14.56 22.15 8.16
N THR A 357 14.49 23.03 9.14
CA THR A 357 13.81 22.78 10.42
C THR A 357 12.47 23.51 10.42
N ILE A 358 11.37 22.76 10.51
CA ILE A 358 9.99 23.29 10.47
C ILE A 358 9.34 23.11 11.84
N ARG A 359 8.86 24.19 12.44
CA ARG A 359 8.09 24.20 13.69
C ARG A 359 6.74 23.53 13.50
N SER A 360 6.36 22.70 14.45
CA SER A 360 5.05 22.10 14.56
C SER A 360 4.00 23.18 14.85
N SER A 361 2.97 23.26 14.02
CA SER A 361 1.89 24.24 14.14
C SER A 361 0.56 23.63 13.67
N GLU A 362 -0.56 24.29 13.97
CA GLU A 362 -1.87 23.89 13.42
C GLU A 362 -1.93 24.02 11.90
N ALA A 363 -1.15 24.94 11.32
CA ALA A 363 -1.05 25.15 9.88
C ALA A 363 0.11 24.33 9.31
N VAL A 364 -0.10 23.03 9.14
CA VAL A 364 0.95 22.07 8.73
C VAL A 364 1.70 22.52 7.46
N LEU A 365 2.95 22.93 7.65
CA LEU A 365 3.92 23.18 6.60
C LEU A 365 4.73 21.90 6.33
N ARG A 366 5.00 21.60 5.06
CA ARG A 366 5.75 20.41 4.60
C ARG A 366 6.96 20.86 3.78
N PRO A 367 8.00 20.03 3.65
CA PRO A 367 9.13 20.34 2.78
C PRO A 367 8.73 20.71 1.35
N SER A 368 7.74 20.02 0.76
CA SER A 368 7.22 20.36 -0.58
C SER A 368 6.68 21.79 -0.70
N HIS A 369 6.04 22.31 0.35
CA HIS A 369 5.55 23.69 0.38
C HIS A 369 6.71 24.69 0.41
N VAL A 370 7.76 24.40 1.19
CA VAL A 370 8.98 25.21 1.27
C VAL A 370 9.66 25.26 -0.09
N ILE A 371 9.84 24.10 -0.72
CA ILE A 371 10.49 23.98 -2.03
C ILE A 371 9.72 24.76 -3.10
N SER A 372 8.39 24.60 -3.13
CA SER A 372 7.54 25.30 -4.09
C SER A 372 7.60 26.82 -3.94
N ALA A 373 7.54 27.33 -2.70
CA ALA A 373 7.52 28.76 -2.44
C ALA A 373 8.89 29.45 -2.62
N LEU A 374 10.00 28.78 -2.25
CA LEU A 374 11.35 29.35 -2.37
C LEU A 374 11.94 29.19 -3.77
N TYR A 375 11.70 28.05 -4.43
CA TYR A 375 12.37 27.68 -5.68
C TYR A 375 11.43 27.54 -6.87
N GLY A 376 10.13 27.80 -6.70
CA GLY A 376 9.16 27.77 -7.81
C GLY A 376 8.92 26.38 -8.39
N ALA A 377 9.23 25.31 -7.64
CA ALA A 377 9.05 23.95 -8.10
C ALA A 377 7.56 23.58 -8.17
N GLY A 378 7.11 23.17 -9.37
CA GLY A 378 5.81 22.54 -9.58
C GLY A 378 5.83 21.04 -9.26
N ASP A 379 4.68 20.38 -9.40
CA ASP A 379 4.48 18.98 -9.01
C ASP A 379 5.47 18.00 -9.67
N GLU A 380 5.82 18.23 -10.94
CA GLU A 380 6.78 17.38 -11.66
C GLU A 380 8.18 17.41 -11.02
N LEU A 381 8.68 18.59 -10.66
CA LEU A 381 9.98 18.71 -9.99
C LEU A 381 9.90 18.21 -8.55
N LEU A 382 8.80 18.48 -7.84
CA LEU A 382 8.60 17.98 -6.48
C LEU A 382 8.62 16.45 -6.40
N SER A 383 8.17 15.74 -7.45
CA SER A 383 8.24 14.28 -7.51
C SER A 383 9.67 13.73 -7.60
N ARG A 384 10.64 14.57 -8.00
CA ARG A 384 12.06 14.23 -8.09
C ARG A 384 12.81 14.59 -6.80
N ALA A 385 12.18 15.31 -5.87
CA ALA A 385 12.79 15.64 -4.59
C ALA A 385 12.88 14.38 -3.72
N LEU A 386 14.04 14.13 -3.13
CA LEU A 386 14.16 13.12 -2.08
C LEU A 386 14.12 13.84 -0.74
N VAL A 387 13.19 13.43 0.13
CA VAL A 387 13.00 14.04 1.44
C VAL A 387 13.25 12.98 2.49
N ARG A 388 14.10 13.30 3.45
CA ARG A 388 14.35 12.47 4.63
C ARG A 388 14.10 13.27 5.89
N LYS A 389 13.26 12.75 6.79
CA LYS A 389 13.09 13.31 8.13
C LYS A 389 14.23 12.80 9.01
N LEU A 390 15.00 13.71 9.60
CA LEU A 390 16.19 13.36 10.38
C LEU A 390 15.95 13.39 11.89
N GLU A 391 15.20 14.39 12.36
CA GLU A 391 15.02 14.61 13.79
C GLU A 391 13.64 15.18 14.13
N LEU A 392 13.06 14.66 15.21
CA LEU A 392 11.94 15.29 15.92
C LEU A 392 12.50 16.02 17.14
N ILE A 393 12.37 17.34 17.15
CA ILE A 393 12.74 18.18 18.28
C ILE A 393 11.54 18.19 19.21
N SER A 394 11.71 17.60 20.40
CA SER A 394 10.66 17.54 21.42
C SER A 394 10.54 18.84 22.21
N LYS A 395 9.33 19.10 22.74
CA LYS A 395 9.05 20.23 23.65
C LYS A 395 9.63 20.06 25.05
#